data_AF-A0A150M2D1-F1
#
_entry.id   AF-A0A150M2D1-F1
#
_cell.length_a   1.000
_cell.length_b   1.000
_cell.length_c   1.000
_cell.angle_alpha   90.00
_cell.angle_beta   90.00
_cell.angle_gamma   90.00
#
_symmetry.space_group_name_H-M   'P 1'
#
loop_
_entity.id
_entity.type
_entity.pdbx_description
1 polymer ?
#
loop_
_entity_poly.entity_id
_entity_poly.type
_entity_poly.pdbx_seq_one_letter_code
_entity_poly.pdbx_strand_id
1 'polypeptide(L)' 'MRSIVGRFLEHSRIYYFHHNGEDKIFLSSADMMTRNMEKRGEILFPFSQNI' A
#
# COMPACT_ATOMS: atom_id res chain seq x y z
N MET A 1 -15.02 -7.02 -1.05
CA MET A 1 -14.45 -6.01 -1.97
C MET A 1 -15.26 -4.73 -1.88
N ARG A 2 -14.64 -3.58 -1.65
CA ARG A 2 -15.31 -2.28 -1.61
C ARG A 2 -14.54 -1.30 -2.48
N SER A 3 -15.24 -0.62 -3.38
CA SER A 3 -14.69 0.49 -4.16
C SER A 3 -15.34 1.77 -3.66
N ILE A 4 -14.54 2.81 -3.45
CA ILE A 4 -15.00 4.12 -3.02
C ILE A 4 -14.70 5.07 -4.17
N VAL A 5 -15.75 5.71 -4.67
CA VAL A 5 -15.66 6.75 -5.69
C VAL A 5 -16.29 8.00 -5.11
N GLY A 6 -15.53 9.09 -5.09
CA GLY A 6 -15.97 10.36 -4.54
C GLY A 6 -15.41 11.52 -5.34
N ARG A 7 -15.41 12.70 -4.71
CA ARG A 7 -14.84 13.91 -5.32
C ARG A 7 -13.34 13.79 -5.57
N PHE A 8 -12.62 13.06 -4.70
CA PHE A 8 -11.18 12.88 -4.80
C PHE A 8 -10.82 11.52 -5.38
N LEU A 9 -9.63 11.46 -5.99
CA LEU A 9 -9.06 10.22 -6.51
C LEU A 9 -8.34 9.47 -5.39
N GLU A 10 -8.78 8.24 -5.13
CA GLU A 10 -8.13 7.34 -4.17
C GLU A 10 -6.83 6.76 -4.75
N HIS A 11 -5.76 7.58 -4.75
CA HIS A 11 -4.44 7.22 -5.29
C HIS A 11 -3.51 6.57 -4.26
N SER A 12 -3.88 6.61 -2.98
CA SER A 12 -3.13 6.02 -1.88
C SER A 12 -3.11 4.49 -1.99
N ARG A 13 -1.93 3.89 -1.85
CA ARG A 13 -1.72 2.44 -1.88
C ARG A 13 -1.15 2.00 -0.55
N ILE A 14 -1.98 1.32 0.22
CA ILE A 14 -1.72 0.91 1.61
C ILE A 14 -1.90 -0.60 1.68
N TYR A 15 -0.93 -1.28 2.29
CA TYR A 15 -0.99 -2.71 2.56
C TYR A 15 -0.99 -2.94 4.07
N TYR A 16 -1.93 -3.77 4.54
CA TYR A 16 -2.07 -4.13 5.95
C TYR A 16 -1.90 -5.64 6.10
N PHE A 17 -1.06 -6.04 7.04
CA PHE A 17 -0.82 -7.43 7.39
C PHE A 17 -1.00 -7.62 8.89
N HIS A 18 -1.93 -8.49 9.29
CA HIS A 18 -2.25 -8.74 10.70
C HIS A 18 -1.12 -9.43 11.49
N HIS A 19 -0.22 -10.17 10.81
CA HIS A 19 0.97 -10.82 11.38
C HIS A 19 0.81 -11.35 12.82
N ASN A 20 -0.18 -12.23 13.03
CA ASN A 20 -0.47 -12.85 14.34
C ASN A 20 -0.67 -11.86 15.51
N GLY A 21 -1.28 -10.70 15.25
CA GLY A 21 -1.56 -9.65 16.23
C GLY A 21 -0.49 -8.54 16.26
N GLU A 22 0.58 -8.66 15.49
CA GLU A 22 1.58 -7.61 15.31
C GLU A 22 1.34 -6.89 13.98
N ASP A 23 0.31 -6.05 13.94
CA ASP A 23 -0.13 -5.36 12.72
C ASP A 23 0.99 -4.59 12.01
N LYS A 24 1.24 -4.93 10.75
CA LYS A 24 2.22 -4.26 9.88
C LYS A 24 1.51 -3.49 8.78
N ILE A 25 1.74 -2.19 8.76
CA ILE A 25 1.21 -1.27 7.76
C ILE A 25 2.35 -0.82 6.86
N PHE A 26 2.12 -0.87 5.55
CA PHE A 26 3.05 -0.40 4.55
C PHE A 26 2.38 0.58 3.60
N LEU A 27 3.13 1.61 3.22
CA LEU A 27 2.76 2.55 2.19
C LEU A 27 3.57 2.26 0.93
N SER A 28 2.96 2.42 -0.24
CA SER A 28 3.63 2.08 -1.50
C SER A 28 3.37 3.07 -2.63
N SER A 29 4.35 3.18 -3.52
CA SER A 29 4.26 3.86 -4.81
C SER A 29 3.63 3.01 -5.91
N ALA A 30 3.25 1.75 -5.64
CA ALA A 30 2.77 0.78 -6.62
C ALA A 30 1.58 -0.05 -6.12
N ASP A 31 0.67 -0.37 -7.04
CA ASP A 31 -0.35 -1.39 -6.82
C ASP A 31 0.18 -2.78 -7.24
N MET A 32 -0.56 -3.84 -6.91
CA MET A 32 -0.17 -5.24 -7.15
C MET A 32 -0.35 -5.70 -8.61
N MET A 33 -0.10 -4.83 -9.59
CA MET A 33 -0.10 -5.22 -11.00
C MET A 33 1.31 -5.65 -11.44
N THR A 34 1.39 -6.73 -12.25
CA THR A 34 2.65 -7.34 -12.71
C THR A 34 3.65 -6.34 -13.29
N ARG A 35 3.16 -5.35 -14.05
CA ARG A 35 4.02 -4.30 -14.63
C ARG A 35 4.79 -3.49 -13.58
N ASN A 36 4.23 -3.31 -12.39
CA ASN A 36 4.89 -2.56 -11.31
C ASN A 36 5.89 -3.43 -10.56
N MET A 37 5.64 -4.74 -10.48
CA MET A 37 6.50 -5.69 -9.76
C MET A 37 7.72 -6.14 -10.58
N GLU A 38 7.59 -6.18 -11.91
CA GLU A 38 8.63 -6.76 -12.77
C GLU A 38 9.36 -5.71 -13.62
N LYS A 39 8.71 -4.61 -13.98
CA LYS A 39 9.22 -3.67 -15.00
C LYS A 39 9.51 -2.27 -14.49
N ARG A 40 9.21 -1.96 -13.23
CA ARG A 40 9.35 -0.62 -12.65
C ARG A 40 10.10 -0.70 -11.33
N GLY A 41 10.95 0.30 -11.06
CA GLY A 41 11.52 0.51 -9.73
C GLY A 41 10.49 1.20 -8.86
N GLU A 42 9.94 0.48 -7.89
CA GLU A 42 8.87 0.95 -7.00
C GLU A 42 9.33 0.89 -5.54
N ILE A 43 8.70 1.70 -4.69
CA ILE A 43 9.06 1.82 -3.27
C ILE A 43 7.89 1.33 -2.41
N LEU A 44 8.22 0.49 -1.43
CA LEU A 44 7.33 0.07 -0.36
C LEU A 44 8.08 0.22 0.95
N PHE A 45 7.49 0.94 1.89
CA PHE A 45 8.13 1.23 3.17
C PHE A 45 7.16 1.04 4.33
N PRO A 46 7.65 0.57 5.50
CA PRO A 46 6.83 0.39 6.68
C PRO A 46 6.41 1.75 7.23
N PHE A 47 5.16 1.85 7.67
CA PHE A 47 4.73 2.94 8.50
C PHE A 47 5.26 2.73 9.91
N SER A 48 6.13 3.63 10.38
CA SER A 48 6.62 3.67 11.76
C SER A 48 6.16 4.98 12.40
N GLN A 49 5.51 4.91 13.57
CA GLN A 49 5.08 6.09 14.31
C GLN A 49 6.16 6.68 15.23
N ASN A 50 7.37 6.12 15.25
CA ASN A 50 8.47 6.65 16.05
C ASN A 50 9.34 7.60 15.22
N ILE A 51 9.03 8.90 15.30
CA ILE A 51 9.87 10.04 14.89
C ILE A 51 10.06 10.92 16.12
#